data_AF-A0A945WTU7-F1
#
_entry.id   AF-A0A945WTU7-F1
#
_cell.length_a   1.000
_cell.length_b   1.000
_cell.length_c   1.000
_cell.angle_alpha   90.00
_cell.angle_beta   90.00
_cell.angle_gamma   90.00
#
_symmetry.space_group_name_H-M   'P 1'
#
loop_
_entity.id
_entity.type
_entity.pdbx_description
1 polymer ?
#
loop_
_entity_poly.entity_id
_entity_poly.type
_entity_poly.pdbx_seq_one_letter_code
_entity_poly.pdbx_strand_id
1 'polypeptide(L)'
;MTGIERFRPDPIPAIHPLPEYLATGQRLEWYLDTQRVLQVPWMGVITMAYAHYPTFFGELWRGLRPLCESRPFVEASQDLRKFVEEQTAKLEPRSLIAPLTEIGYAPREIDNIREMNTVFSHGNQPYVLIAAIVRHLLEVGDMAGGNETGGNEAALFEGRHAPDYDVPFLLMEAHHADDPTRAVYKDVEAVLNLPFVNTDYRAFARWPSYFALAWADLREIAGKPEHEAICQACHDQVAELAAEILPNPGNLSADALRQAAAEDANLEEVIEVCRLFQWLLPGLITNVAYFRHQLDAV
;
A
#
# COMPACT_ATOMS: atom_id res chain seq x y z
N MET A 1 -4.09 10.92 -23.94
CA MET A 1 -4.07 11.01 -22.46
C MET A 1 -4.27 9.59 -21.97
N THR A 2 -3.19 8.90 -21.61
CA THR A 2 -3.18 7.47 -21.24
C THR A 2 -3.11 7.24 -19.73
N GLY A 3 -3.14 8.31 -18.92
CA GLY A 3 -3.04 8.22 -17.45
C GLY A 3 -4.40 8.29 -16.74
N ILE A 4 -4.52 7.53 -15.65
CA ILE A 4 -5.60 7.65 -14.66
C ILE A 4 -5.36 8.88 -13.78
N GLU A 5 -6.37 9.72 -13.52
CA GLU A 5 -6.26 10.91 -12.66
C GLU A 5 -6.29 10.54 -11.17
N ARG A 6 -5.47 11.17 -10.32
CA ARG A 6 -5.55 10.99 -8.87
C ARG A 6 -6.71 11.80 -8.29
N PHE A 7 -7.78 11.13 -7.89
CA PHE A 7 -8.87 11.78 -7.18
C PHE A 7 -9.46 10.87 -6.11
N ARG A 8 -9.93 11.50 -5.03
CA ARG A 8 -10.67 10.82 -3.99
C ARG A 8 -12.10 10.59 -4.47
N PRO A 9 -12.65 9.36 -4.37
CA PRO A 9 -14.06 9.14 -4.65
C PRO A 9 -14.96 9.89 -3.66
N ASP A 10 -16.08 10.41 -4.16
CA ASP A 10 -17.13 11.06 -3.38
C ASP A 10 -18.52 10.63 -3.88
N PRO A 11 -19.31 9.88 -3.08
CA PRO A 11 -19.02 9.45 -1.70
C PRO A 11 -17.89 8.42 -1.63
N ILE A 12 -17.25 8.28 -0.46
CA ILE A 12 -16.33 7.16 -0.22
C ILE A 12 -17.14 5.85 -0.28
N PRO A 13 -16.75 4.85 -1.09
CA PRO A 13 -17.44 3.58 -1.15
C PRO A 13 -17.34 2.83 0.18
N ALA A 14 -18.37 2.04 0.48
CA ALA A 14 -18.25 1.05 1.55
C ALA A 14 -17.18 0.02 1.18
N ILE A 15 -16.32 -0.33 2.13
CA ILE A 15 -15.35 -1.41 1.98
C ILE A 15 -15.67 -2.55 2.94
N HIS A 16 -15.45 -3.78 2.48
CA HIS A 16 -15.79 -5.00 3.22
C HIS A 16 -14.59 -5.94 3.38
N PRO A 17 -13.45 -5.47 3.93
CA PRO A 17 -12.29 -6.32 4.14
C PRO A 17 -12.61 -7.42 5.16
N LEU A 18 -12.23 -8.66 4.85
CA LEU A 18 -12.26 -9.76 5.83
C LEU A 18 -10.88 -9.88 6.48
N PRO A 19 -10.74 -9.67 7.80
CA PRO A 19 -9.46 -9.85 8.50
C PRO A 19 -8.87 -11.26 8.30
N GLU A 20 -7.54 -11.35 8.24
CA GLU A 20 -6.82 -12.59 7.94
C GLU A 20 -7.19 -13.76 8.87
N TYR A 21 -7.35 -13.50 10.16
CA TYR A 21 -7.69 -14.53 11.16
C TYR A 21 -9.11 -15.08 11.00
N LEU A 22 -9.96 -14.45 10.19
CA LEU A 22 -11.31 -14.93 9.83
C LEU A 22 -11.36 -15.57 8.44
N ALA A 23 -10.30 -15.44 7.64
CA ALA A 23 -10.26 -16.00 6.30
C ALA A 23 -10.23 -17.54 6.35
N THR A 24 -11.04 -18.18 5.52
CA THR A 24 -11.12 -19.64 5.38
C THR A 24 -11.27 -20.02 3.90
N GLY A 25 -11.05 -21.30 3.58
CA GLY A 25 -11.19 -21.84 2.22
C GLY A 25 -10.34 -21.08 1.19
N GLN A 26 -10.91 -20.86 0.00
CA GLN A 26 -10.22 -20.21 -1.11
C GLN A 26 -9.66 -18.82 -0.77
N ARG A 27 -10.37 -18.05 0.07
CA ARG A 27 -9.93 -16.71 0.47
C ARG A 27 -8.66 -16.77 1.33
N LEU A 28 -8.55 -17.76 2.22
CA LEU A 28 -7.32 -17.97 2.99
C LEU A 28 -6.15 -18.36 2.08
N GLU A 29 -6.38 -19.24 1.11
CA GLU A 29 -5.34 -19.62 0.13
C GLU A 29 -4.83 -18.42 -0.65
N TRP A 30 -5.73 -17.55 -1.10
CA TRP A 30 -5.37 -16.29 -1.74
C TRP A 30 -4.53 -15.38 -0.84
N TYR A 31 -4.91 -15.24 0.43
CA TYR A 31 -4.18 -14.36 1.36
C TYR A 31 -2.75 -14.87 1.58
N LEU A 32 -2.61 -16.18 1.82
CA LEU A 32 -1.31 -16.82 2.02
C LEU A 32 -0.44 -16.76 0.76
N ASP A 33 -1.02 -16.95 -0.44
CA ASP A 33 -0.27 -16.84 -1.69
C ASP A 33 0.13 -15.40 -2.01
N THR A 34 -0.75 -14.42 -1.79
CA THR A 34 -0.42 -12.99 -1.94
C THR A 34 0.72 -12.59 -0.99
N GLN A 35 0.66 -12.98 0.28
CA GLN A 35 1.74 -12.73 1.24
C GLN A 35 3.06 -13.36 0.82
N ARG A 36 3.03 -14.62 0.38
CA ARG A 36 4.20 -15.35 -0.09
C ARG A 36 4.83 -14.69 -1.32
N VAL A 37 4.02 -14.32 -2.31
CA VAL A 37 4.48 -13.72 -3.57
C VAL A 37 5.05 -12.32 -3.33
N LEU A 38 4.37 -11.49 -2.56
CA LEU A 38 4.82 -10.13 -2.26
C LEU A 38 5.89 -10.08 -1.16
N GLN A 39 6.18 -11.23 -0.53
CA GLN A 39 7.07 -11.40 0.61
C GLN A 39 6.75 -10.40 1.74
N VAL A 40 5.48 -10.31 2.11
CA VAL A 40 4.97 -9.44 3.18
C VAL A 40 4.32 -10.27 4.29
N PRO A 41 4.46 -9.88 5.57
CA PRO A 41 3.85 -10.61 6.68
C PRO A 41 2.37 -10.29 6.92
N TRP A 42 1.69 -9.56 6.01
CA TRP A 42 0.30 -9.17 6.16
C TRP A 42 -0.42 -9.10 4.82
N MET A 43 -1.74 -9.23 4.84
CA MET A 43 -2.58 -8.96 3.67
C MET A 43 -2.96 -7.48 3.67
N GLY A 44 -2.69 -6.76 2.57
CA GLY A 44 -3.08 -5.36 2.44
C GLY A 44 -4.59 -5.18 2.50
N VAL A 45 -5.09 -4.11 3.15
CA VAL A 45 -6.54 -3.83 3.22
C VAL A 45 -7.15 -3.69 1.82
N ILE A 46 -6.39 -3.15 0.86
CA ILE A 46 -6.75 -3.11 -0.57
C ILE A 46 -7.08 -4.50 -1.10
N THR A 47 -6.18 -5.48 -0.94
CA THR A 47 -6.40 -6.82 -1.49
C THR A 47 -7.40 -7.61 -0.65
N MET A 48 -7.58 -7.31 0.65
CA MET A 48 -8.71 -7.81 1.41
C MET A 48 -10.05 -7.29 0.88
N ALA A 49 -10.13 -6.00 0.52
CA ALA A 49 -11.31 -5.38 -0.03
C ALA A 49 -11.61 -5.90 -1.44
N TYR A 50 -10.60 -6.12 -2.28
CA TYR A 50 -10.78 -6.77 -3.58
C TYR A 50 -11.25 -8.21 -3.43
N ALA A 51 -10.71 -8.98 -2.48
CA ALA A 51 -11.13 -10.35 -2.20
C ALA A 51 -12.55 -10.47 -1.62
N HIS A 52 -13.21 -9.35 -1.31
CA HIS A 52 -14.65 -9.31 -1.07
C HIS A 52 -15.44 -9.77 -2.30
N TYR A 53 -14.96 -9.41 -3.49
CA TYR A 53 -15.47 -9.79 -4.81
C TYR A 53 -14.66 -11.00 -5.31
N PRO A 54 -15.11 -12.24 -5.06
CA PRO A 54 -14.28 -13.44 -5.25
C PRO A 54 -13.98 -13.76 -6.71
N THR A 55 -14.91 -13.52 -7.64
CA THR A 55 -14.71 -13.77 -9.08
C THR A 55 -13.72 -12.76 -9.64
N PHE A 56 -13.91 -11.48 -9.30
CA PHE A 56 -12.98 -10.40 -9.60
C PHE A 56 -11.58 -10.65 -9.07
N PHE A 57 -11.44 -10.94 -7.77
CA PHE A 57 -10.12 -11.19 -7.17
C PHE A 57 -9.47 -12.46 -7.71
N GLY A 58 -10.28 -13.50 -8.01
CA GLY A 58 -9.79 -14.72 -8.63
C GLY A 58 -9.16 -14.46 -10.00
N GLU A 59 -9.84 -13.73 -10.88
CA GLU A 59 -9.30 -13.36 -12.20
C GLU A 59 -8.11 -12.41 -12.08
N LEU A 60 -8.21 -11.41 -11.19
CA LEU A 60 -7.14 -10.47 -10.92
C LEU A 60 -5.86 -11.20 -10.48
N TRP A 61 -5.94 -12.04 -9.46
CA TRP A 61 -4.78 -12.70 -8.89
C TRP A 61 -4.21 -13.74 -9.85
N ARG A 62 -5.04 -14.49 -10.58
CA ARG A 62 -4.58 -15.39 -11.66
C ARG A 62 -3.70 -14.66 -12.66
N GLY A 63 -4.10 -13.46 -13.09
CA GLY A 63 -3.38 -12.66 -14.06
C GLY A 63 -2.17 -11.89 -13.50
N LEU A 64 -2.29 -11.32 -12.29
CA LEU A 64 -1.21 -10.53 -11.67
C LEU A 64 -0.13 -11.36 -11.02
N ARG A 65 -0.44 -12.57 -10.55
CA ARG A 65 0.51 -13.39 -9.78
C ARG A 65 1.85 -13.60 -10.51
N PRO A 66 1.90 -13.95 -11.82
CA PRO A 66 3.17 -14.07 -12.54
C PRO A 66 3.93 -12.74 -12.67
N LEU A 67 3.22 -11.62 -12.77
CA LEU A 67 3.84 -10.29 -12.79
C LEU A 67 4.45 -9.98 -11.42
N CYS A 68 3.73 -10.26 -10.34
CA CYS A 68 4.19 -9.99 -8.98
C CYS A 68 5.44 -10.81 -8.58
N GLU A 69 5.61 -12.02 -9.15
CA GLU A 69 6.82 -12.84 -8.97
C GLU A 69 7.98 -12.43 -9.92
N SER A 70 7.75 -11.48 -10.83
CA SER A 70 8.71 -11.12 -11.86
C SER A 70 9.70 -10.06 -11.41
N ARG A 71 10.90 -10.09 -12.01
CA ARG A 71 11.97 -9.12 -11.78
C ARG A 71 11.56 -7.68 -12.10
N PRO A 72 10.90 -7.37 -13.24
CA PRO A 72 10.46 -6.00 -13.53
C PRO A 72 9.55 -5.40 -12.46
N PHE A 73 8.64 -6.20 -11.89
CA PHE A 73 7.72 -5.72 -10.85
C PHE A 73 8.43 -5.45 -9.52
N VAL A 74 9.35 -6.34 -9.13
CA VAL A 74 10.15 -6.18 -7.91
C VAL A 74 11.10 -4.97 -8.03
N GLU A 75 11.78 -4.81 -9.15
CA GLU A 75 12.66 -3.67 -9.42
C GLU A 75 11.87 -2.35 -9.45
N ALA A 76 10.70 -2.32 -10.11
CA ALA A 76 9.81 -1.16 -10.08
C ALA A 76 9.35 -0.79 -8.66
N SER A 77 9.04 -1.79 -7.83
CA SER A 77 8.68 -1.57 -6.41
C SER A 77 9.86 -0.97 -5.62
N GLN A 78 11.08 -1.45 -5.85
CA GLN A 78 12.29 -0.94 -5.20
C GLN A 78 12.62 0.48 -5.63
N ASP A 79 12.48 0.80 -6.91
CA ASP A 79 12.77 2.12 -7.44
C ASP A 79 11.70 3.14 -7.02
N LEU A 80 10.43 2.74 -6.95
CA LEU A 80 9.36 3.56 -6.37
C LEU A 80 9.64 3.88 -4.90
N ARG A 81 10.09 2.90 -4.12
CA ARG A 81 10.49 3.12 -2.72
C ARG A 81 11.59 4.16 -2.61
N LYS A 82 12.69 3.98 -3.35
CA LYS A 82 13.82 4.94 -3.35
C LYS A 82 13.34 6.34 -3.70
N PHE A 83 12.53 6.45 -4.75
CA PHE A 83 11.97 7.72 -5.19
C PHE A 83 11.16 8.40 -4.08
N VAL A 84 10.21 7.71 -3.44
CA VAL A 84 9.37 8.32 -2.41
C VAL A 84 10.18 8.65 -1.16
N GLU A 85 11.10 7.79 -0.72
CA GLU A 85 12.00 8.11 0.41
C GLU A 85 12.84 9.37 0.08
N GLU A 86 13.45 9.47 -1.09
CA GLU A 86 14.21 10.65 -1.52
C GLU A 86 13.37 11.94 -1.59
N GLN A 87 12.13 11.87 -2.09
CA GLN A 87 11.26 13.05 -2.11
C GLN A 87 10.81 13.43 -0.70
N THR A 88 10.48 12.45 0.13
CA THR A 88 9.93 12.69 1.47
C THR A 88 10.98 13.28 2.42
N ALA A 89 12.26 12.92 2.25
CA ALA A 89 13.36 13.55 2.99
C ALA A 89 13.40 15.09 2.82
N LYS A 90 12.92 15.62 1.69
CA LYS A 90 12.86 17.07 1.41
C LYS A 90 11.79 17.80 2.24
N LEU A 91 10.88 17.06 2.87
CA LEU A 91 9.91 17.62 3.83
C LEU A 91 10.53 17.87 5.21
N GLU A 92 11.83 17.58 5.37
CA GLU A 92 12.62 17.75 6.60
C GLU A 92 11.95 17.14 7.86
N PRO A 93 11.65 15.83 7.88
CA PRO A 93 11.02 15.19 9.03
C PRO A 93 11.86 15.38 10.30
N ARG A 94 11.21 15.77 11.41
CA ARG A 94 11.94 15.99 12.67
C ARG A 94 12.42 14.66 13.25
N SER A 95 13.72 14.54 13.52
CA SER A 95 14.26 13.34 14.18
C SER A 95 13.64 13.16 15.57
N LEU A 96 13.19 11.94 15.84
CA LEU A 96 12.57 11.55 17.10
C LEU A 96 13.51 10.76 18.01
N ILE A 97 14.76 10.52 17.62
CA ILE A 97 15.70 9.70 18.39
C ILE A 97 15.94 10.28 19.79
N ALA A 98 16.24 11.58 19.89
CA ALA A 98 16.45 12.23 21.18
C ALA A 98 15.16 12.28 22.04
N PRO A 99 14.00 12.75 21.51
CA PRO A 99 12.73 12.69 22.25
C PRO A 99 12.34 11.29 22.75
N LEU A 100 12.49 10.25 21.93
CA LEU A 100 12.18 8.88 22.32
C LEU A 100 13.13 8.38 23.41
N THR A 101 14.42 8.68 23.30
CA THR A 101 15.42 8.32 24.33
C THR A 101 15.10 9.00 25.66
N GLU A 102 14.69 10.28 25.64
CA GLU A 102 14.29 11.03 26.84
C GLU A 102 13.04 10.45 27.51
N ILE A 103 12.07 9.98 26.72
CA ILE A 103 10.88 9.27 27.22
C ILE A 103 11.24 7.89 27.82
N GLY A 104 12.40 7.34 27.46
CA GLY A 104 12.93 6.09 28.01
C GLY A 104 12.94 4.91 27.04
N TYR A 105 12.74 5.13 25.73
CA TYR A 105 12.92 4.08 24.73
C TYR A 105 14.39 3.66 24.67
N ALA A 106 14.63 2.36 24.85
CA ALA A 106 15.95 1.78 24.64
C ALA A 106 16.26 1.67 23.13
N PRO A 107 17.55 1.63 22.72
CA PRO A 107 17.93 1.48 21.32
C PRO A 107 17.23 0.31 20.61
N ARG A 108 17.13 -0.85 21.28
CA ARG A 108 16.43 -2.04 20.76
C ARG A 108 14.94 -1.79 20.45
N GLU A 109 14.28 -0.90 21.19
CA GLU A 109 12.86 -0.61 20.97
C GLU A 109 12.68 0.31 19.77
N ILE A 110 13.61 1.26 19.58
CA ILE A 110 13.68 2.09 18.37
C ILE A 110 13.99 1.23 17.15
N ASP A 111 14.90 0.26 17.27
CA ASP A 111 15.21 -0.68 16.19
C ASP A 111 13.99 -1.54 15.81
N ASN A 112 13.21 -2.03 16.77
CA ASN A 112 11.95 -2.74 16.47
C ASN A 112 10.95 -1.86 15.69
N ILE A 113 10.88 -0.56 15.98
CA ILE A 113 10.02 0.38 15.23
C ILE A 113 10.56 0.57 13.81
N ARG A 114 11.87 0.72 13.63
CA ARG A 114 12.53 0.81 12.32
C ARG A 114 12.30 -0.45 11.48
N GLU A 115 12.40 -1.63 12.08
CA GLU A 115 12.14 -2.91 11.42
C GLU A 115 10.68 -2.98 10.95
N MET A 116 9.72 -2.63 11.81
CA MET A 116 8.30 -2.55 11.45
C MET A 116 8.06 -1.55 10.31
N ASN A 117 8.66 -0.36 10.37
CA ASN A 117 8.58 0.62 9.29
C ASN A 117 9.17 0.07 7.98
N THR A 118 10.30 -0.62 8.05
CA THR A 118 10.96 -1.20 6.86
C THR A 118 10.08 -2.25 6.19
N VAL A 119 9.31 -3.02 6.96
CA VAL A 119 8.33 -3.98 6.47
C VAL A 119 7.21 -3.29 5.69
N PHE A 120 6.66 -2.17 6.19
CA PHE A 120 5.66 -1.38 5.47
C PHE A 120 6.24 -0.64 4.26
N SER A 121 7.43 -0.05 4.38
CA SER A 121 8.11 0.65 3.28
C SER A 121 8.40 -0.30 2.12
N HIS A 122 8.69 -1.58 2.40
CA HIS A 122 8.76 -2.65 1.40
C HIS A 122 7.38 -3.01 0.82
N GLY A 123 6.43 -3.38 1.67
CA GLY A 123 5.18 -4.01 1.20
C GLY A 123 4.13 -3.06 0.63
N ASN A 124 4.16 -1.76 0.94
CA ASN A 124 3.18 -0.83 0.37
C ASN A 124 3.41 -0.56 -1.13
N GLN A 125 4.64 -0.70 -1.62
CA GLN A 125 4.99 -0.49 -3.03
C GLN A 125 4.27 -1.45 -3.99
N PRO A 126 4.33 -2.77 -3.79
CA PRO A 126 3.58 -3.68 -4.66
C PRO A 126 2.06 -3.45 -4.56
N TYR A 127 1.54 -3.05 -3.39
CA TYR A 127 0.10 -2.75 -3.26
C TYR A 127 -0.35 -1.54 -4.08
N VAL A 128 0.45 -0.46 -4.15
CA VAL A 128 0.09 0.70 -4.97
C VAL A 128 0.20 0.40 -6.47
N LEU A 129 1.17 -0.43 -6.88
CA LEU A 129 1.26 -0.90 -8.27
C LEU A 129 0.05 -1.75 -8.64
N ILE A 130 -0.35 -2.68 -7.77
CA ILE A 130 -1.58 -3.48 -7.97
C ILE A 130 -2.81 -2.56 -8.08
N ALA A 131 -2.92 -1.54 -7.22
CA ALA A 131 -4.03 -0.59 -7.28
C ALA A 131 -4.08 0.16 -8.62
N ALA A 132 -2.92 0.63 -9.11
CA ALA A 132 -2.81 1.33 -10.38
C ALA A 132 -3.16 0.42 -11.56
N ILE A 133 -2.63 -0.81 -11.60
CA ILE A 133 -2.93 -1.79 -12.67
C ILE A 133 -4.42 -2.12 -12.70
N VAL A 134 -5.02 -2.42 -11.55
CA VAL A 134 -6.46 -2.73 -11.45
C VAL A 134 -7.29 -1.59 -12.00
N ARG A 135 -7.01 -0.36 -11.57
CA ARG A 135 -7.78 0.81 -12.01
C ARG A 135 -7.59 1.11 -13.50
N HIS A 136 -6.37 0.97 -14.00
CA HIS A 136 -6.06 1.08 -15.43
C HIS A 136 -6.86 0.07 -16.26
N LEU A 137 -6.88 -1.20 -15.86
CA LEU A 137 -7.63 -2.25 -16.54
C LEU A 137 -9.14 -2.00 -16.52
N LEU A 138 -9.68 -1.54 -15.39
CA LEU A 138 -11.11 -1.29 -15.26
C LEU A 138 -11.57 -0.04 -16.03
N GLU A 139 -10.79 1.05 -16.03
CA GLU A 139 -11.24 2.35 -16.57
C GLU A 139 -10.64 2.71 -17.93
N VAL A 140 -9.44 2.23 -18.26
CA VAL A 140 -8.70 2.63 -19.47
C VAL A 140 -8.65 1.50 -20.49
N GLY A 141 -8.08 0.34 -20.14
CA GLY A 141 -7.89 -0.77 -21.07
C GLY A 141 -6.71 -1.66 -20.72
N ASP A 142 -6.26 -2.47 -21.67
CA ASP A 142 -5.15 -3.41 -21.47
C ASP A 142 -3.83 -2.69 -21.18
N MET A 143 -2.92 -3.39 -20.49
CA MET A 143 -1.54 -2.96 -20.28
C MET A 143 -0.73 -3.04 -21.59
N ALA A 144 0.08 -2.02 -21.89
CA ALA A 144 0.85 -1.95 -23.14
C ALA A 144 2.29 -2.48 -23.04
N GLY A 145 2.87 -2.55 -21.84
CA GLY A 145 4.30 -2.81 -21.57
C GLY A 145 4.91 -4.15 -22.01
N GLY A 146 4.18 -4.97 -22.78
CA GLY A 146 4.67 -6.21 -23.39
C GLY A 146 4.74 -6.20 -24.93
N ASN A 147 4.23 -5.15 -25.59
CA ASN A 147 3.86 -5.23 -27.01
C ASN A 147 4.96 -4.79 -27.99
N GLU A 148 5.97 -4.02 -27.57
CA GLU A 148 6.95 -3.44 -28.51
C GLU A 148 8.16 -4.35 -28.80
N THR A 149 8.50 -5.29 -27.92
CA THR A 149 9.70 -6.16 -28.08
C THR A 149 9.43 -7.66 -28.09
N GLY A 150 8.17 -8.08 -28.15
CA GLY A 150 7.81 -9.45 -28.56
C GLY A 150 7.78 -10.49 -27.46
N GLY A 151 7.17 -10.19 -26.32
CA GLY A 151 6.74 -11.20 -25.36
C GLY A 151 6.07 -10.60 -24.14
N ASN A 152 4.91 -11.15 -23.75
CA ASN A 152 4.32 -10.95 -22.42
C ASN A 152 5.17 -11.61 -21.32
N GLU A 153 6.24 -12.33 -21.66
CA GLU A 153 7.09 -13.03 -20.70
C GLU A 153 7.88 -12.05 -19.82
N ALA A 154 7.94 -12.36 -18.52
CA ALA A 154 8.75 -11.62 -17.56
C ALA A 154 9.63 -12.61 -16.80
N ALA A 155 10.94 -12.35 -16.76
CA ALA A 155 11.86 -13.18 -15.99
C ALA A 155 11.48 -13.15 -14.50
N LEU A 156 11.53 -14.30 -13.83
CA LEU A 156 11.31 -14.37 -12.40
C LEU A 156 12.37 -13.56 -11.64
N PHE A 157 11.95 -12.94 -10.54
CA PHE A 157 12.90 -12.41 -9.58
C PHE A 157 13.55 -13.57 -8.82
N GLU A 158 14.88 -13.57 -8.73
CA GLU A 158 15.63 -14.63 -8.03
C GLU A 158 15.95 -14.20 -6.61
N GLY A 159 15.56 -15.04 -5.64
CA GLY A 159 15.89 -14.84 -4.22
C GLY A 159 14.87 -14.01 -3.45
N ARG A 160 15.28 -13.58 -2.26
CA ARG A 160 14.46 -12.81 -1.32
C ARG A 160 14.64 -11.31 -1.57
N HIS A 161 13.54 -10.57 -1.68
CA HIS A 161 13.56 -9.10 -1.74
C HIS A 161 12.95 -8.45 -0.49
N ALA A 162 12.33 -9.23 0.39
CA ALA A 162 11.82 -8.73 1.66
C ALA A 162 12.93 -8.49 2.69
N PRO A 163 12.70 -7.61 3.66
CA PRO A 163 13.63 -7.42 4.78
C PRO A 163 13.88 -8.72 5.56
N ASP A 164 15.09 -8.89 6.10
CA ASP A 164 15.53 -10.10 6.81
C ASP A 164 15.28 -10.02 8.32
N TYR A 165 14.06 -9.62 8.70
CA TYR A 165 13.64 -9.51 10.10
C TYR A 165 12.25 -10.11 10.27
N ASP A 166 12.05 -10.84 11.36
CA ASP A 166 10.75 -11.33 11.79
C ASP A 166 10.11 -10.31 12.74
N VAL A 167 9.22 -9.48 12.21
CA VAL A 167 8.41 -8.60 13.04
C VAL A 167 7.13 -9.34 13.48
N PRO A 168 6.78 -9.39 14.77
CA PRO A 168 5.48 -9.91 15.17
C PRO A 168 4.42 -8.97 14.61
N PHE A 169 3.63 -9.43 13.63
CA PHE A 169 2.62 -8.61 12.98
C PHE A 169 1.32 -8.58 13.81
N LEU A 170 1.38 -7.87 14.94
CA LEU A 170 0.24 -7.61 15.81
C LEU A 170 -0.27 -6.18 15.57
N LEU A 171 -1.58 -6.00 15.46
CA LEU A 171 -2.23 -4.71 15.21
C LEU A 171 -2.96 -4.22 16.47
N MET A 172 -2.81 -2.93 16.78
CA MET A 172 -3.58 -2.26 17.84
C MET A 172 -4.95 -1.84 17.30
N GLU A 173 -5.94 -2.73 17.37
CA GLU A 173 -7.31 -2.39 16.96
C GLU A 173 -7.91 -1.27 17.84
N ALA A 174 -8.80 -0.46 17.26
CA ALA A 174 -9.39 0.69 17.95
C ALA A 174 -10.13 0.34 19.26
N HIS A 175 -10.70 -0.87 19.35
CA HIS A 175 -11.36 -1.37 20.56
C HIS A 175 -10.38 -1.91 21.61
N HIS A 176 -9.10 -2.10 21.27
CA HIS A 176 -8.02 -2.45 22.19
C HIS A 176 -7.20 -1.24 22.65
N ALA A 177 -7.17 -0.17 21.84
CA ALA A 177 -6.45 1.07 22.13
C ALA A 177 -6.91 1.73 23.45
N ASP A 178 -6.08 2.56 24.07
CA ASP A 178 -6.50 3.45 25.16
C ASP A 178 -7.14 4.74 24.61
N ASP A 179 -7.65 5.60 25.51
CA ASP A 179 -8.30 6.86 25.10
C ASP A 179 -7.36 7.80 24.32
N PRO A 180 -6.10 8.02 24.76
CA PRO A 180 -5.14 8.82 23.99
C PRO A 180 -4.88 8.26 22.58
N THR A 181 -4.64 6.95 22.44
CA THR A 181 -4.37 6.34 21.13
C THR A 181 -5.60 6.41 20.23
N ARG A 182 -6.80 6.20 20.77
CA ARG A 182 -8.05 6.42 20.03
C ARG A 182 -8.22 7.86 19.56
N ALA A 183 -7.76 8.84 20.33
CA ALA A 183 -7.80 10.24 19.90
C ALA A 183 -6.86 10.48 18.71
N VAL A 184 -5.66 9.89 18.71
CA VAL A 184 -4.76 9.92 17.55
C VAL A 184 -5.40 9.28 16.32
N TYR A 185 -6.06 8.13 16.47
CA TYR A 185 -6.81 7.49 15.36
C TYR A 185 -7.88 8.41 14.75
N LYS A 186 -8.68 9.07 15.58
CA LYS A 186 -9.69 10.02 15.11
C LYS A 186 -9.08 11.22 14.38
N ASP A 187 -7.93 11.70 14.84
CA ASP A 187 -7.22 12.80 14.17
C ASP A 187 -6.63 12.35 12.82
N VAL A 188 -6.07 11.14 12.74
CA VAL A 188 -5.65 10.50 11.47
C VAL A 188 -6.82 10.39 10.49
N GLU A 189 -7.95 9.85 10.93
CA GLU A 189 -9.17 9.75 10.11
C GLU A 189 -9.64 11.13 9.61
N ALA A 190 -9.65 12.14 10.47
CA ALA A 190 -10.08 13.49 10.11
C ALA A 190 -9.11 14.18 9.13
N VAL A 191 -7.79 14.10 9.38
CA VAL A 191 -6.76 14.78 8.57
C VAL A 191 -6.58 14.10 7.21
N LEU A 192 -6.55 12.77 7.16
CA LEU A 192 -6.46 12.02 5.90
C LEU A 192 -7.83 11.88 5.23
N ASN A 193 -8.89 12.32 5.91
CA ASN A 193 -10.28 12.25 5.49
C ASN A 193 -10.67 10.81 5.12
N LEU A 194 -10.30 9.84 5.96
CA LEU A 194 -10.56 8.41 5.78
C LEU A 194 -11.59 7.92 6.81
N PRO A 195 -12.46 6.96 6.46
CA PRO A 195 -13.42 6.40 7.41
C PRO A 195 -12.81 5.28 8.28
N PHE A 196 -11.50 5.04 8.18
CA PHE A 196 -10.77 4.02 8.93
C PHE A 196 -9.29 4.39 9.05
N VAL A 197 -8.61 3.73 9.98
CA VAL A 197 -7.15 3.81 10.17
C VAL A 197 -6.43 2.67 9.46
N ASN A 198 -5.44 3.00 8.63
CA ASN A 198 -4.62 2.02 7.91
C ASN A 198 -3.87 1.05 8.85
N THR A 199 -3.53 -0.13 8.31
CA THR A 199 -2.79 -1.18 9.03
C THR A 199 -1.47 -0.68 9.62
N ASP A 200 -0.76 0.17 8.88
CA ASP A 200 0.53 0.77 9.25
C ASP A 200 0.43 1.52 10.57
N TYR A 201 -0.54 2.43 10.67
CA TYR A 201 -0.81 3.21 11.88
C TYR A 201 -1.23 2.31 13.05
N ARG A 202 -2.03 1.27 12.79
CA ARG A 202 -2.41 0.29 13.82
C ARG A 202 -1.22 -0.53 14.32
N ALA A 203 -0.23 -0.80 13.47
CA ALA A 203 1.00 -1.46 13.88
C ALA A 203 1.90 -0.52 14.68
N PHE A 204 2.08 0.74 14.26
CA PHE A 204 2.87 1.73 15.00
C PHE A 204 2.27 2.09 16.36
N ALA A 205 0.94 2.07 16.49
CA ALA A 205 0.23 2.32 17.75
C ALA A 205 0.52 1.29 18.86
N ARG A 206 1.27 0.22 18.58
CA ARG A 206 1.87 -0.63 19.62
C ARG A 206 2.92 0.07 20.47
N TRP A 207 3.44 1.19 19.97
CA TRP A 207 4.28 2.13 20.73
C TRP A 207 3.53 3.47 20.81
N PRO A 208 2.50 3.61 21.67
CA PRO A 208 1.59 4.76 21.65
C PRO A 208 2.28 6.12 21.71
N SER A 209 3.29 6.28 22.58
CA SER A 209 4.06 7.53 22.69
C SER A 209 4.89 7.84 21.45
N TYR A 210 5.49 6.83 20.81
CA TYR A 210 6.15 7.02 19.51
C TYR A 210 5.15 7.44 18.44
N PHE A 211 4.05 6.68 18.30
CA PHE A 211 3.08 6.95 17.26
C PHE A 211 2.44 8.34 17.39
N ALA A 212 2.14 8.76 18.62
CA ALA A 212 1.65 10.11 18.89
C ALA A 212 2.66 11.19 18.47
N LEU A 213 3.96 11.02 18.77
CA LEU A 213 5.00 11.98 18.36
C LEU A 213 5.20 12.00 16.84
N ALA A 214 5.29 10.82 16.22
CA ALA A 214 5.46 10.66 14.78
C ALA A 214 4.31 11.31 14.01
N TRP A 215 3.07 11.00 14.41
CA TRP A 215 1.87 11.60 13.84
C TRP A 215 1.79 13.10 14.07
N ALA A 216 2.05 13.59 15.29
CA ALA A 216 1.96 15.03 15.59
C ALA A 216 2.86 15.89 14.69
N ASP A 217 4.01 15.36 14.29
CA ASP A 217 4.90 16.01 13.33
C ASP A 217 4.39 15.90 11.89
N LEU A 218 4.04 14.69 11.42
CA LEU A 218 3.50 14.50 10.07
C LEU A 218 2.19 15.28 9.83
N ARG A 219 1.34 15.38 10.85
CA ARG A 219 0.06 16.12 10.82
C ARG A 219 0.24 17.55 10.34
N GLU A 220 1.35 18.20 10.69
CA GLU A 220 1.64 19.57 10.28
C GLU A 220 1.95 19.69 8.79
N ILE A 221 2.12 18.59 8.06
CA ILE A 221 2.52 18.58 6.65
C ILE A 221 1.55 17.77 5.78
N ALA A 222 0.87 16.75 6.33
CA ALA A 222 -0.09 15.93 5.60
C ALA A 222 -1.20 16.79 4.96
N GLY A 223 -1.41 16.60 3.65
CA GLY A 223 -2.40 17.35 2.87
C GLY A 223 -1.97 18.77 2.48
N LYS A 224 -0.76 19.22 2.83
CA LYS A 224 -0.19 20.48 2.33
C LYS A 224 0.35 20.32 0.91
N PRO A 225 0.52 21.43 0.15
CA PRO A 225 0.96 21.37 -1.25
C PRO A 225 2.24 20.56 -1.49
N GLU A 226 3.24 20.66 -0.62
CA GLU A 226 4.51 19.94 -0.75
C GLU A 226 4.34 18.43 -0.58
N HIS A 227 3.48 18.02 0.37
CA HIS A 227 3.14 16.61 0.60
C HIS A 227 2.30 16.05 -0.54
N GLU A 228 1.27 16.78 -0.97
CA GLU A 228 0.41 16.37 -2.07
C GLU A 228 1.16 16.31 -3.40
N ALA A 229 2.18 17.14 -3.61
CA ALA A 229 3.05 17.06 -4.78
C ALA A 229 3.82 15.72 -4.84
N ILE A 230 4.29 15.21 -3.70
CA ILE A 230 4.95 13.89 -3.63
C ILE A 230 3.94 12.78 -3.89
N CYS A 231 2.74 12.87 -3.28
CA CYS A 231 1.66 11.91 -3.50
C CYS A 231 1.26 11.86 -4.98
N GLN A 232 1.17 13.01 -5.64
CA GLN A 232 0.86 13.10 -7.07
C GLN A 232 1.98 12.52 -7.92
N ALA A 233 3.25 12.83 -7.63
CA ALA A 233 4.36 12.28 -8.39
C ALA A 233 4.48 10.75 -8.24
N CYS A 234 4.24 10.23 -7.04
CA CYS A 234 4.14 8.78 -6.81
C CYS A 234 3.00 8.16 -7.62
N HIS A 235 1.83 8.81 -7.66
CA HIS A 235 0.69 8.38 -8.46
C HIS A 235 1.00 8.36 -9.95
N ASP A 236 1.59 9.43 -10.48
CA ASP A 236 1.89 9.55 -11.90
C ASP A 236 2.85 8.44 -12.34
N GLN A 237 3.87 8.15 -11.52
CA GLN A 237 4.82 7.08 -11.78
C GLN A 237 4.16 5.69 -11.79
N VAL A 238 3.28 5.38 -10.83
CA VAL A 238 2.61 4.07 -10.81
C VAL A 238 1.58 3.94 -11.93
N ALA A 239 0.94 5.04 -12.34
CA ALA A 239 0.02 5.06 -13.48
C ALA A 239 0.76 4.80 -14.80
N GLU A 240 1.92 5.43 -15.00
CA GLU A 240 2.80 5.18 -16.16
C GLU A 240 3.30 3.73 -16.16
N LEU A 241 3.75 3.22 -15.00
CA LEU A 241 4.20 1.84 -14.86
C LEU A 241 3.11 0.84 -15.25
N ALA A 242 1.88 1.06 -14.77
CA ALA A 242 0.74 0.20 -15.08
C ALA A 242 0.32 0.25 -16.56
N ALA A 243 0.32 1.45 -17.15
CA ALA A 243 -0.14 1.64 -18.52
C ALA A 243 0.88 1.16 -19.56
N GLU A 244 2.14 1.55 -19.41
CA GLU A 244 3.11 1.54 -20.53
C GLU A 244 4.35 0.67 -20.28
N ILE A 245 4.73 0.39 -19.03
CA ILE A 245 6.06 -0.16 -18.72
C ILE A 245 6.00 -1.61 -18.25
N LEU A 246 5.10 -1.94 -17.32
CA LEU A 246 5.05 -3.29 -16.73
C LEU A 246 4.56 -4.32 -17.75
N PRO A 247 5.18 -5.51 -17.81
CA PRO A 247 4.73 -6.58 -18.69
C PRO A 247 3.43 -7.22 -18.18
N ASN A 248 2.77 -8.03 -19.03
CA ASN A 248 1.54 -8.75 -18.68
C ASN A 248 1.68 -10.29 -18.82
N PRO A 249 2.57 -10.94 -18.04
CA PRO A 249 2.85 -12.38 -18.17
C PRO A 249 1.68 -13.31 -17.84
N GLY A 250 0.70 -12.84 -17.06
CA GLY A 250 -0.51 -13.63 -16.79
C GLY A 250 -1.63 -13.42 -17.81
N ASN A 251 -1.41 -12.63 -18.87
CA ASN A 251 -2.41 -12.27 -19.88
C ASN A 251 -3.72 -11.78 -19.23
N LEU A 252 -3.62 -10.88 -18.26
CA LEU A 252 -4.77 -10.24 -17.64
C LEU A 252 -5.34 -9.20 -18.60
N SER A 253 -6.58 -9.36 -19.05
CA SER A 253 -7.23 -8.37 -19.91
C SER A 253 -8.25 -7.54 -19.15
N ALA A 254 -8.45 -6.31 -19.62
CA ALA A 254 -9.47 -5.39 -19.14
C ALA A 254 -10.87 -6.00 -19.25
N ASP A 255 -11.17 -6.66 -20.38
CA ASP A 255 -12.47 -7.27 -20.61
C ASP A 255 -12.75 -8.45 -19.66
N ALA A 256 -11.77 -9.33 -19.43
CA ALA A 256 -11.94 -10.45 -18.49
C ALA A 256 -12.13 -9.94 -17.07
N LEU A 257 -11.35 -8.94 -16.64
CA LEU A 257 -11.45 -8.37 -15.30
C LEU A 257 -12.79 -7.65 -15.08
N ARG A 258 -13.28 -6.89 -16.07
CA ARG A 258 -14.60 -6.23 -16.00
C ARG A 258 -15.75 -7.23 -15.95
N GLN A 259 -15.66 -8.33 -16.73
CA GLN A 259 -16.65 -9.41 -16.68
C GLN A 259 -16.68 -10.05 -15.29
N ALA A 260 -15.51 -10.41 -14.75
CA ALA A 260 -15.38 -10.98 -13.42
C ALA A 260 -15.92 -10.04 -12.32
N ALA A 261 -15.67 -8.74 -12.42
CA ALA A 261 -16.24 -7.74 -11.50
C ALA A 261 -17.77 -7.67 -11.59
N ALA A 262 -18.32 -7.68 -12.81
CA ALA A 262 -19.77 -7.63 -13.04
C ALA A 262 -20.51 -8.90 -12.59
N GLU A 263 -19.82 -10.03 -12.41
CA GLU A 263 -20.39 -11.25 -11.83
C GLU A 263 -20.57 -11.16 -10.31
N ASP A 264 -19.70 -10.42 -9.62
CA ASP A 264 -19.76 -10.27 -8.16
C ASP A 264 -20.67 -9.12 -7.70
N ALA A 265 -20.65 -7.98 -8.41
CA ALA A 265 -21.38 -6.78 -8.03
C ALA A 265 -21.62 -5.82 -9.22
N ASN A 266 -22.22 -4.66 -8.95
CA ASN A 266 -22.25 -3.59 -9.94
C ASN A 266 -20.82 -3.15 -10.26
N LEU A 267 -20.44 -3.11 -11.54
CA LEU A 267 -19.09 -2.75 -11.98
C LEU A 267 -18.64 -1.39 -11.42
N GLU A 268 -19.53 -0.40 -11.34
CA GLU A 268 -19.18 0.92 -10.82
C GLU A 268 -18.82 0.85 -9.33
N GLU A 269 -19.48 -0.01 -8.55
CA GLU A 269 -19.15 -0.21 -7.13
C GLU A 269 -17.72 -0.72 -6.97
N VAL A 270 -17.32 -1.72 -7.77
CA VAL A 270 -15.96 -2.26 -7.75
C VAL A 270 -14.95 -1.20 -8.18
N ILE A 271 -15.27 -0.41 -9.22
CA ILE A 271 -14.45 0.71 -9.70
C ILE A 271 -14.25 1.75 -8.60
N GLU A 272 -15.30 2.14 -7.87
CA GLU A 272 -15.21 3.10 -6.77
C GLU A 272 -14.27 2.60 -5.67
N VAL A 273 -14.36 1.32 -5.29
CA VAL A 273 -13.43 0.71 -4.32
C VAL A 273 -11.98 0.77 -4.84
N CYS A 274 -11.76 0.52 -6.14
CA CYS A 274 -10.44 0.62 -6.76
C CYS A 274 -9.91 2.06 -6.78
N ARG A 275 -10.77 3.05 -7.11
CA ARG A 275 -10.46 4.49 -7.05
C ARG A 275 -10.02 4.91 -5.65
N LEU A 276 -10.73 4.44 -4.61
CA LEU A 276 -10.38 4.75 -3.21
C LEU A 276 -8.95 4.34 -2.88
N PHE A 277 -8.59 3.07 -3.11
CA PHE A 277 -7.25 2.60 -2.72
C PHE A 277 -6.14 3.17 -3.60
N GLN A 278 -6.42 3.39 -4.89
CA GLN A 278 -5.46 3.99 -5.80
C GLN A 278 -5.16 5.45 -5.42
N TRP A 279 -6.15 6.21 -4.95
CA TRP A 279 -5.94 7.56 -4.41
C TRP A 279 -5.21 7.56 -3.05
N LEU A 280 -5.56 6.62 -2.17
CA LEU A 280 -5.09 6.56 -0.79
C LEU A 280 -3.60 6.17 -0.69
N LEU A 281 -3.18 5.13 -1.43
CA LEU A 281 -1.89 4.47 -1.22
C LEU A 281 -0.66 5.37 -1.45
N PRO A 282 -0.61 6.27 -2.45
CA PRO A 282 0.48 7.23 -2.59
C PRO A 282 0.70 8.10 -1.34
N GLY A 283 -0.40 8.50 -0.68
CA GLY A 283 -0.35 9.23 0.58
C GLY A 283 0.20 8.37 1.72
N LEU A 284 -0.27 7.13 1.84
CA LEU A 284 0.20 6.20 2.86
C LEU A 284 1.70 5.90 2.74
N ILE A 285 2.19 5.67 1.51
CA ILE A 285 3.62 5.40 1.25
C ILE A 285 4.47 6.61 1.64
N THR A 286 4.04 7.82 1.26
CA THR A 286 4.70 9.07 1.65
C THR A 286 4.75 9.22 3.17
N ASN A 287 3.63 8.93 3.85
CA ASN A 287 3.54 9.01 5.31
C ASN A 287 4.47 8.00 6.02
N VAL A 288 4.57 6.76 5.51
CA VAL A 288 5.48 5.74 6.05
C VAL A 288 6.94 6.11 5.81
N ALA A 289 7.28 6.66 4.64
CA ALA A 289 8.62 7.20 4.37
C ALA A 289 8.95 8.37 5.31
N TYR A 290 7.99 9.23 5.62
CA TYR A 290 8.17 10.33 6.57
C TYR A 290 8.51 9.80 7.96
N PHE A 291 7.75 8.82 8.46
CA PHE A 291 8.01 8.14 9.73
C PHE A 291 9.37 7.42 9.76
N ARG A 292 9.84 6.94 8.61
CA ARG A 292 11.17 6.33 8.49
C ARG A 292 12.26 7.36 8.78
N HIS A 293 12.21 8.51 8.12
CA HIS A 293 13.20 9.57 8.28
C HIS A 293 13.22 10.18 9.68
N GLN A 294 12.10 10.20 10.38
CA GLN A 294 12.05 10.58 11.80
C GLN A 294 12.90 9.65 12.69
N LEU A 295 13.16 8.41 12.24
CA LEU A 295 13.93 7.40 12.96
C LEU A 295 15.34 7.21 12.39
N ASP A 296 15.72 7.89 11.31
CA ASP A 296 17.08 7.86 10.81
C ASP A 296 18.01 8.63 11.77
N ALA A 297 19.26 8.17 11.90
CA ALA A 297 20.25 8.90 12.67
C ALA A 297 20.65 10.18 11.90
N VAL A 298 20.57 11.33 12.57
CA VAL A 298 21.06 12.63 12.06
C VAL A 298 22.58 12.64 12.01
#